data_AF-A0A963HFN4-F1
#
_entry.id   AF-A0A963HFN4-F1
#
_cell.length_a   1.000
_cell.length_b   1.000
_cell.length_c   1.000
_cell.angle_alpha   90.00
_cell.angle_beta   90.00
_cell.angle_gamma   90.00
#
_symmetry.space_group_name_H-M   'P 1'
#
loop_
_entity.id
_entity.type
_entity.pdbx_description
1 polymer ?
#
loop_
_entity_poly.entity_id
_entity_poly.type
_entity_poly.pdbx_seq_one_letter_code
_entity_poly.pdbx_strand_id
1 'polypeptide(L)'
;MSDNPTMQESFADLFEESLGRQEMRPGEVITAEVVRIDQNFVVVNAGLKSESYIDLEEFLNDQGELEVSVGDFVQVAIEQLENGFGETRLSRDRAKRVAAWNALELALNDGSLVSGTITGKVKGGLTV
;
A
#
# COMPACT_ATOMS: atom_id res chain seq x y z
N MET A 1 25.50 -25.23 -35.48
CA MET A 1 25.23 -24.25 -34.41
C MET A 1 23.92 -23.60 -34.78
N SER A 2 22.84 -24.05 -34.15
CA SER A 2 21.48 -23.60 -34.46
C SER A 2 21.14 -22.47 -33.50
N ASP A 3 21.17 -21.24 -33.99
CA ASP A 3 20.62 -20.06 -33.33
C ASP A 3 19.09 -20.23 -33.34
N ASN A 4 18.47 -20.37 -32.16
CA ASN A 4 17.04 -20.68 -32.03
C ASN A 4 16.30 -19.39 -31.66
N PRO A 5 15.70 -18.66 -32.62
CA PRO A 5 15.15 -17.31 -32.41
C PRO A 5 13.93 -17.26 -31.48
N THR A 6 13.28 -18.40 -31.22
CA THR A 6 12.06 -18.50 -30.39
C THR A 6 12.28 -18.26 -28.89
N MET A 7 13.53 -18.33 -28.42
CA MET A 7 13.84 -18.12 -26.99
C MET A 7 14.05 -16.63 -26.64
N GLN A 8 14.42 -15.80 -27.61
CA GLN A 8 14.60 -14.35 -27.40
C GLN A 8 13.25 -13.61 -27.31
N GLU A 9 12.26 -13.99 -28.11
CA GLU A 9 10.90 -13.43 -28.02
C GLU A 9 10.27 -13.75 -26.65
N SER A 10 10.35 -15.01 -26.19
CA SER A 10 9.82 -15.39 -24.87
C SER A 10 10.51 -14.71 -23.68
N PHE A 11 11.81 -14.38 -23.77
CA PHE A 11 12.49 -13.62 -22.72
C PHE A 11 12.11 -12.14 -22.79
N ALA A 12 12.01 -11.57 -23.99
CA ALA A 12 11.58 -10.18 -24.18
C ALA A 12 10.15 -9.97 -23.66
N ASP A 13 9.21 -10.85 -24.00
CA ASP A 13 7.82 -10.78 -23.54
C ASP A 13 7.71 -10.94 -22.00
N LEU A 14 8.42 -11.92 -21.42
CA LEU A 14 8.43 -12.11 -19.96
C LEU A 14 9.14 -10.96 -19.22
N PHE A 15 10.15 -10.36 -19.84
CA PHE A 15 10.86 -9.21 -19.29
C PHE A 15 10.01 -7.94 -19.38
N GLU A 16 9.27 -7.74 -20.47
CA GLU A 16 8.34 -6.63 -20.66
C GLU A 16 7.12 -6.76 -19.73
N GLU A 17 6.61 -7.98 -19.52
CA GLU A 17 5.58 -8.25 -18.50
C GLU A 17 6.11 -8.02 -17.07
N SER A 18 7.38 -8.38 -16.81
CA SER A 18 8.04 -8.09 -15.52
C SER A 18 8.26 -6.59 -15.31
N LEU A 19 8.63 -5.84 -16.35
CA LEU A 19 8.80 -4.39 -16.31
C LEU A 19 7.47 -3.66 -16.05
N GLY A 20 6.39 -4.09 -16.70
CA GLY A 20 5.05 -3.54 -16.46
C GLY A 20 4.50 -3.81 -15.06
N ARG A 21 4.93 -4.90 -14.42
CA ARG A 21 4.63 -5.20 -13.02
C ARG A 21 5.49 -4.39 -12.03
N GLN A 22 6.61 -3.84 -12.51
CA GLN A 22 7.57 -3.10 -11.70
C GLN A 22 7.35 -1.58 -11.75
N GLU A 23 6.55 -1.07 -12.68
CA GLU A 23 6.02 0.30 -12.66
C GLU A 23 4.97 0.42 -11.54
N MET A 24 5.44 0.39 -10.30
CA MET A 24 4.61 0.69 -9.14
C MET A 24 3.99 2.07 -9.33
N ARG A 25 2.67 2.15 -9.38
CA ARG A 25 2.00 3.43 -9.68
C ARG A 25 1.83 4.25 -8.39
N PRO A 26 1.88 5.59 -8.47
CA PRO A 26 1.44 6.41 -7.35
C PRO A 26 -0.03 6.09 -7.03
N GLY A 27 -0.31 5.79 -5.77
CA GLY A 27 -1.60 5.33 -5.26
C GLY A 27 -1.74 3.82 -5.11
N GLU A 28 -0.74 3.03 -5.54
CA GLU A 28 -0.73 1.59 -5.34
C GLU A 28 -0.48 1.23 -3.87
N VAL A 29 -1.24 0.25 -3.36
CA VAL A 29 -1.08 -0.26 -2.00
C VAL A 29 -0.17 -1.48 -2.06
N ILE A 30 0.95 -1.39 -1.36
CA ILE A 30 1.94 -2.45 -1.26
C ILE A 30 2.11 -2.87 0.20
N THR A 31 2.63 -4.08 0.41
CA THR A 31 2.96 -4.57 1.76
C THR A 31 4.42 -4.24 2.05
N ALA A 32 4.67 -3.61 3.20
CA ALA A 32 6.00 -3.23 3.64
C ALA A 32 6.30 -3.82 5.02
N GLU A 33 7.53 -4.28 5.22
CA GLU A 33 8.03 -4.77 6.51
C GLU A 33 8.57 -3.61 7.34
N VAL A 34 8.24 -3.57 8.62
CA VAL A 34 8.81 -2.59 9.55
C VAL A 34 10.24 -3.00 9.92
N VAL A 35 11.22 -2.26 9.43
CA VAL A 35 12.64 -2.52 9.71
C VAL A 35 13.07 -1.86 11.03
N ARG A 36 12.59 -0.64 11.28
CA ARG A 36 12.96 0.12 12.48
C ARG A 36 11.86 1.10 12.86
N ILE A 37 11.67 1.28 14.17
CA ILE A 37 10.75 2.27 14.73
C ILE A 37 11.59 3.27 15.51
N ASP A 38 11.61 4.52 15.07
CA ASP A 38 12.20 5.66 15.78
C ASP A 38 11.08 6.49 16.48
N GLN A 39 11.45 7.49 17.28
CA GLN A 39 10.48 8.29 18.06
C GLN A 39 9.57 9.18 17.19
N ASN A 40 10.00 9.53 15.98
CA ASN A 40 9.26 10.42 15.08
C ASN A 40 8.81 9.71 13.79
N PHE A 41 9.56 8.72 13.34
CA PHE A 41 9.35 8.04 12.06
C PHE A 41 9.53 6.53 12.20
N VAL A 42 8.81 5.79 11.38
CA VAL A 42 8.94 4.35 11.19
C VAL A 42 9.59 4.11 9.84
N VAL A 43 10.68 3.34 9.83
CA VAL A 43 11.39 2.93 8.63
C VAL A 43 10.79 1.60 8.16
N VAL A 44 10.27 1.60 6.94
CA VAL A 44 9.68 0.42 6.32
C VAL A 44 10.40 0.05 5.03
N ASN A 45 10.45 -1.25 4.74
CA ASN A 45 10.98 -1.80 3.51
C ASN A 45 9.86 -2.48 2.74
N ALA A 46 9.56 -1.95 1.55
CA ALA A 46 8.51 -2.47 0.68
C ALA A 46 9.04 -3.20 -0.56
N GLY A 47 10.30 -3.67 -0.52
CA GLY A 47 10.99 -4.24 -1.69
C GLY A 47 11.36 -3.19 -2.76
N LEU A 48 11.31 -1.91 -2.38
CA LEU A 48 11.73 -0.79 -3.21
C LEU A 48 13.25 -0.62 -3.17
N LYS A 49 13.78 0.21 -4.09
CA LYS A 49 15.21 0.52 -4.17
C LYS A 49 15.74 1.20 -2.90
N SER A 50 14.87 1.88 -2.16
CA SER A 50 15.21 2.62 -0.95
C SER A 50 14.21 2.31 0.16
N GLU A 51 14.69 2.41 1.41
CA GLU A 51 13.84 2.41 2.60
C GLU A 51 12.96 3.65 2.62
N SER A 52 11.75 3.52 3.15
CA SER A 52 10.78 4.62 3.22
C SER A 52 10.50 4.99 4.67
N TYR A 53 10.29 6.29 4.89
CA TYR A 53 9.98 6.86 6.19
C TYR A 53 8.50 7.22 6.25
N ILE A 54 7.85 6.79 7.31
CA ILE A 54 6.43 7.08 7.57
C ILE A 54 6.35 7.69 8.96
N ASP A 55 5.59 8.77 9.13
CA ASP A 55 5.41 9.40 10.43
C ASP A 55 4.79 8.42 11.43
N LEU A 56 5.34 8.39 12.65
CA LEU A 56 4.86 7.48 13.71
C LEU A 56 3.38 7.71 14.03
N GLU A 57 2.89 8.94 13.84
CA GLU A 57 1.48 9.31 14.01
C GLU A 57 0.53 8.49 13.14
N GLU A 58 0.94 8.03 11.96
CA GLU A 58 0.12 7.16 11.12
C GLU A 58 -0.02 5.72 11.67
N PHE A 59 0.81 5.36 12.65
CA PHE A 59 0.79 4.06 13.32
C PHE A 59 0.12 4.06 14.69
N LEU A 60 -0.30 5.23 15.16
CA LEU A 60 -1.05 5.37 16.39
C LEU A 60 -2.53 5.01 16.14
N ASN A 61 -3.12 4.27 17.08
CA ASN A 61 -4.56 4.08 17.12
C ASN A 61 -5.27 5.28 17.75
N ASP A 62 -6.61 5.26 17.81
CA ASP A 62 -7.43 6.29 18.48
C ASP A 62 -7.09 6.50 19.97
N GLN A 63 -6.37 5.56 20.59
CA GLN A 63 -5.91 5.64 21.99
C GLN A 63 -4.47 6.17 22.13
N GLY A 64 -3.77 6.45 21.02
CA GLY A 64 -2.39 6.90 21.01
C GLY A 64 -1.37 5.79 21.27
N GLU A 65 -1.77 4.53 21.13
CA GLU A 65 -0.88 3.38 21.24
C GLU A 65 -0.40 2.94 19.85
N LEU A 66 0.88 2.56 19.77
CA LEU A 66 1.49 2.07 18.55
C LEU A 66 1.01 0.63 18.28
N GLU A 67 0.32 0.40 17.17
CA GLU A 67 -0.18 -0.95 16.81
C GLU A 67 0.83 -1.82 16.06
N VAL A 68 2.06 -1.35 15.85
CA VAL A 68 3.06 -2.04 15.02
C VAL A 68 4.33 -2.32 15.79
N SER A 69 5.01 -3.40 15.42
CA SER A 69 6.30 -3.81 15.97
C SER A 69 7.32 -4.00 14.85
N VAL A 70 8.61 -3.96 15.18
CA VAL A 70 9.67 -4.28 14.22
C VAL A 70 9.49 -5.73 13.74
N GLY A 71 9.54 -5.93 12.42
CA GLY A 71 9.28 -7.20 11.73
C GLY A 71 7.81 -7.44 11.36
N ASP A 72 6.91 -6.51 11.66
CA ASP A 72 5.51 -6.60 11.25
C ASP A 72 5.30 -6.14 9.80
N PHE A 73 4.27 -6.66 9.14
CA PHE A 73 3.93 -6.31 7.76
C PHE A 73 2.72 -5.39 7.70
N VAL A 74 2.93 -4.20 7.14
CA VAL A 74 1.92 -3.14 7.06
C VAL A 74 1.59 -2.82 5.61
N GLN A 75 0.31 -2.53 5.34
CA GLN A 75 -0.12 -2.03 4.04
C GLN A 75 0.07 -0.52 3.97
N VAL A 76 0.81 -0.07 2.96
CA VAL A 76 1.20 1.31 2.75
C VAL A 76 0.98 1.69 1.29
N ALA A 77 0.55 2.92 1.05
CA ALA A 77 0.28 3.41 -0.29
C ALA A 77 1.42 4.30 -0.75
N ILE A 78 1.84 4.16 -2.01
CA ILE A 78 2.88 4.99 -2.61
C ILE A 78 2.30 6.37 -2.91
N GLU A 79 2.73 7.42 -2.20
CA GLU A 79 2.34 8.78 -2.55
C GLU A 79 3.21 9.32 -3.68
N GLN A 80 4.53 9.11 -3.59
CA GLN A 80 5.48 9.65 -4.55
C GLN A 80 6.71 8.75 -4.64
N LEU A 81 7.00 8.26 -5.84
CA LEU A 81 8.11 7.32 -6.10
C LEU A 81 9.48 7.97 -5.87
N GLU A 82 9.62 9.27 -6.18
CA GLU A 82 10.92 9.95 -6.08
C GLU A 82 10.76 11.44 -5.78
N ASN A 83 11.30 11.89 -4.65
CA ASN A 83 11.43 13.30 -4.27
C ASN A 83 12.79 13.91 -4.72
N GLY A 84 13.52 13.24 -5.62
CA GLY A 84 14.86 13.66 -6.08
C GLY A 84 16.02 13.25 -5.15
N PHE A 85 15.75 12.73 -3.96
CA PHE A 85 16.76 12.17 -3.04
C PHE A 85 16.75 10.64 -2.99
N GLY A 86 15.91 10.00 -3.83
CA GLY A 86 15.74 8.56 -3.84
C GLY A 86 14.89 8.03 -2.68
N GLU A 87 14.22 8.89 -1.93
CA GLU A 87 13.27 8.49 -0.89
C GLU A 87 11.86 8.43 -1.48
N THR A 88 11.18 7.29 -1.26
CA THR A 88 9.79 7.12 -1.62
C THR A 88 8.92 7.56 -0.44
N ARG A 89 7.95 8.45 -0.69
CA ARG A 89 6.97 8.83 0.33
C ARG A 89 5.86 7.80 0.33
N LEU A 90 5.67 7.15 1.47
CA LEU A 90 4.58 6.20 1.71
C LEU A 90 3.62 6.77 2.75
N SER A 91 2.33 6.47 2.62
CA SER A 91 1.32 6.83 3.63
C SER A 91 0.44 5.64 3.96
N ARG A 92 0.22 5.43 5.26
CA ARG A 92 -0.70 4.41 5.77
C ARG A 92 -2.16 4.88 5.74
N ASP A 93 -2.44 6.17 5.95
CA ASP A 93 -3.83 6.67 5.92
C ASP A 93 -4.46 6.46 4.53
N ARG A 94 -3.69 6.75 3.48
CA ARG A 94 -4.09 6.48 2.09
C ARG A 94 -4.32 5.00 1.85
N ALA A 95 -3.44 4.13 2.36
CA ALA A 95 -3.62 2.69 2.24
C ALA A 95 -4.91 2.22 2.91
N LYS A 96 -5.21 2.70 4.13
CA LYS A 96 -6.47 2.37 4.83
C LYS A 96 -7.69 2.77 4.02
N ARG A 97 -7.69 3.96 3.40
CA ARG A 97 -8.80 4.41 2.54
C ARG A 97 -8.96 3.49 1.33
N VAL A 98 -7.89 3.23 0.59
CA VAL A 98 -7.94 2.38 -0.61
C VAL A 98 -8.32 0.94 -0.26
N ALA A 99 -7.79 0.40 0.85
CA ALA A 99 -8.17 -0.91 1.36
C ALA A 99 -9.64 -0.97 1.76
N ALA A 100 -10.17 0.07 2.42
CA ALA A 100 -11.60 0.17 2.74
C ALA A 100 -12.47 0.22 1.47
N TRP A 101 -12.05 0.97 0.45
CA TRP A 101 -12.74 1.00 -0.85
C TRP A 101 -12.74 -0.36 -1.53
N ASN A 102 -11.59 -1.06 -1.56
CA ASN A 102 -11.50 -2.42 -2.09
C ASN A 102 -12.38 -3.41 -1.31
N ALA A 103 -12.41 -3.30 0.02
CA ALA A 103 -13.27 -4.14 0.86
C ALA A 103 -14.76 -3.89 0.58
N LEU A 104 -15.15 -2.62 0.37
CA LEU A 104 -16.52 -2.25 -0.02
C LEU A 104 -16.89 -2.76 -1.41
N GLU A 105 -15.97 -2.67 -2.38
CA GLU A 105 -16.19 -3.19 -3.74
C GLU A 105 -16.32 -4.71 -3.74
N LEU A 106 -15.50 -5.40 -2.95
CA LEU A 106 -15.59 -6.84 -2.77
C LEU A 106 -16.93 -7.22 -2.11
N ALA A 107 -17.32 -6.52 -1.04
CA ALA A 107 -18.59 -6.77 -0.37
C ALA A 107 -19.80 -6.51 -1.28
N LEU A 108 -19.73 -5.51 -2.16
CA LEU A 108 -20.76 -5.23 -3.16
C LEU A 108 -20.87 -6.37 -4.19
N ASN A 109 -19.74 -6.88 -4.68
CA ASN A 109 -19.71 -7.99 -5.64
C ASN A 109 -20.19 -9.31 -5.01
N ASP A 110 -19.80 -9.57 -3.76
CA ASP A 110 -20.11 -10.80 -3.04
C ASP A 110 -21.52 -10.77 -2.39
N GLY A 111 -22.13 -9.58 -2.27
CA GLY A 111 -23.40 -9.39 -1.57
C GLY A 111 -23.27 -9.51 -0.05
N SER A 112 -22.06 -9.35 0.49
CA SER A 112 -21.73 -9.49 1.90
C SER A 112 -22.23 -8.30 2.72
N LEU A 113 -22.73 -8.56 3.94
CA LEU A 113 -23.24 -7.54 4.85
C LEU A 113 -22.07 -6.78 5.50
N VAL A 114 -22.00 -5.46 5.29
CA VAL A 114 -21.02 -4.58 5.94
C VAL A 114 -21.63 -3.96 7.19
N SER A 115 -20.96 -4.11 8.35
CA SER A 115 -21.36 -3.44 9.59
C SER A 115 -20.85 -2.01 9.62
N GLY A 116 -21.75 -1.03 9.75
CA GLY A 116 -21.40 0.38 9.94
C GLY A 116 -22.04 0.94 11.21
N THR A 117 -21.37 1.88 11.87
CA THR A 117 -21.88 2.53 13.08
C THR A 117 -22.51 3.86 12.71
N ILE A 118 -23.76 4.08 13.11
CA ILE A 118 -24.47 5.33 12.82
C ILE A 118 -23.84 6.48 13.63
N THR A 119 -23.27 7.47 12.94
CA THR A 119 -22.61 8.63 13.56
C THR A 119 -23.52 9.86 13.65
N GLY A 120 -24.58 9.96 12.85
CA GLY A 120 -25.46 11.13 12.88
C GLY A 120 -26.72 11.00 12.02
N LYS A 121 -27.69 11.89 12.27
CA LYS A 121 -28.93 12.01 11.48
C LYS A 121 -28.88 13.27 10.63
N VAL A 122 -29.08 13.12 9.32
CA VAL A 122 -29.23 14.24 8.36
C VAL A 122 -30.67 14.33 7.86
N LYS A 123 -31.03 15.43 7.18
CA LYS A 123 -32.43 15.73 6.79
C LYS A 123 -33.11 14.65 5.94
N GLY A 124 -32.34 13.74 5.32
CA GLY A 124 -32.87 12.65 4.48
C GLY A 124 -32.29 11.26 4.77
N GLY A 125 -31.54 11.07 5.86
CA GLY A 125 -30.87 9.79 6.10
C GLY A 125 -30.05 9.72 7.39
N LEU A 126 -29.26 8.66 7.53
CA LEU A 126 -28.33 8.41 8.62
C LEU A 126 -26.91 8.39 8.03
N THR A 127 -25.97 9.04 8.70
CA THR A 127 -24.54 8.94 8.40
C THR A 127 -24.02 7.67 9.04
N VAL A 128 -23.45 6.78 8.23
CA VAL A 128 -22.92 5.46 8.57
C VAL A 128 -21.50 5.35 8.08
#